data_AF-A0A920HIZ9-F1
#
_entry.id   AF-A0A920HIZ9-F1
#
_cell.length_a   1.000
_cell.length_b   1.000
_cell.length_c   1.000
_cell.angle_alpha   90.00
_cell.angle_beta   90.00
_cell.angle_gamma   90.00
#
_symmetry.space_group_name_H-M   'P 1'
#
loop_
_entity.id
_entity.type
_entity.pdbx_description
1 polymer ?
#
loop_
_entity_poly.entity_id
_entity_poly.type
_entity_poly.pdbx_seq_one_letter_code
_entity_poly.pdbx_strand_id
1 'polypeptide(L)'
;MLITFDPHPRKILDPNSKIELINTIDEKVDILKKLGLDYLVIHKFSKDFSNIDAEEFVKILIDKLNIKKLIVGYDHRFGKNRDADINDLKEFGNKYGFEVIEISAFDIEEIKISSTKSEVLYKMEK
;
A
#
# COMPACT_ATOMS: atom_id res chain seq x y z
N MET A 1 10.04 1.74 3.45
CA MET A 1 9.74 0.60 2.55
C MET A 1 8.34 0.79 1.99
N LEU A 2 8.13 0.61 0.68
CA LEU A 2 6.82 0.66 0.01
C LEU A 2 6.48 -0.72 -0.56
N ILE A 3 5.23 -1.14 -0.42
CA ILE A 3 4.70 -2.34 -1.08
C ILE A 3 3.71 -1.90 -2.15
N THR A 4 3.86 -2.42 -3.36
CA THR A 4 2.97 -2.13 -4.48
C THR A 4 2.76 -3.36 -5.35
N PHE A 5 1.82 -3.27 -6.30
CA PHE A 5 1.39 -4.40 -7.11
C PHE A 5 1.61 -4.13 -8.60
N ASP A 6 2.16 -5.13 -9.30
CA ASP A 6 2.22 -5.16 -10.75
C ASP A 6 1.96 -6.58 -11.29
N PRO A 7 1.00 -6.80 -12.20
CA PRO A 7 0.13 -5.81 -12.83
C PRO A 7 -0.87 -5.19 -11.84
N HIS A 8 -1.34 -3.98 -12.14
CA HIS A 8 -2.30 -3.27 -11.29
C HIS A 8 -3.52 -4.15 -10.97
N PRO A 9 -3.99 -4.26 -9.71
CA PRO A 9 -5.05 -5.19 -9.30
C PRO A 9 -6.31 -5.11 -10.18
N ARG A 10 -6.69 -3.88 -10.54
CA ARG A 10 -7.88 -3.62 -11.38
C ARG A 10 -7.74 -4.12 -12.83
N LYS A 11 -6.51 -4.27 -13.38
CA LYS A 11 -6.28 -4.96 -14.67
C LYS A 11 -6.54 -6.47 -14.59
N ILE A 12 -6.34 -7.06 -13.41
CA ILE A 12 -6.54 -8.50 -13.17
C ILE A 12 -8.00 -8.80 -12.83
N LEU A 13 -8.61 -7.95 -12.00
CA LEU A 13 -9.99 -8.12 -11.54
C LEU A 13 -11.03 -7.75 -12.59
N ASP A 14 -10.71 -6.79 -13.46
CA ASP A 14 -11.59 -6.36 -14.54
C ASP A 14 -10.80 -6.32 -15.86
N PRO A 15 -10.87 -7.37 -16.68
CA PRO A 15 -10.19 -7.45 -17.97
C PRO A 15 -10.62 -6.36 -18.97
N ASN A 16 -11.81 -5.76 -18.78
CA ASN A 16 -12.32 -4.68 -19.63
C ASN A 16 -11.91 -3.29 -19.11
N SER A 17 -11.22 -3.23 -17.99
CA SER A 17 -10.78 -1.99 -17.37
C SER A 17 -9.70 -1.31 -18.21
N LYS A 18 -10.04 -0.17 -18.83
CA LYS A 18 -9.07 0.74 -19.44
C LYS A 18 -8.39 1.59 -18.37
N ILE A 19 -7.47 0.98 -17.63
CA ILE A 19 -6.60 1.72 -16.71
C ILE A 19 -5.41 2.25 -17.49
N GLU A 20 -5.35 3.57 -17.58
CA GLU A 20 -4.14 4.28 -17.99
C GLU A 20 -3.29 4.51 -16.74
N LEU A 21 -2.08 3.94 -16.75
CA LEU A 21 -1.13 4.15 -15.66
C LEU A 21 -0.42 5.49 -15.91
N ILE A 22 -0.33 6.33 -14.87
CA ILE A 22 0.35 7.63 -14.93
C ILE A 22 1.84 7.45 -15.26
N ASN A 23 2.45 6.40 -14.71
CA ASN A 23 3.84 6.04 -14.95
C ASN A 23 3.97 4.56 -15.26
N THR A 24 4.99 4.23 -16.03
CA THR A 24 5.51 2.87 -16.11
C THR A 24 6.11 2.44 -14.76
N ILE A 25 6.32 1.14 -14.58
CA ILE A 25 6.99 0.63 -13.37
C ILE A 25 8.40 1.17 -13.23
N ASP A 26 9.15 1.25 -14.33
CA ASP A 26 10.53 1.76 -14.32
C ASP A 26 10.58 3.25 -13.92
N GLU A 27 9.71 4.08 -14.49
CA GLU A 27 9.59 5.49 -14.09
C GLU A 27 9.21 5.64 -12.61
N LYS A 28 8.29 4.81 -12.12
CA LYS A 28 7.89 4.81 -10.71
C LYS A 28 9.06 4.44 -9.80
N VAL A 29 9.86 3.44 -10.17
CA VAL A 29 11.07 3.03 -9.44
C VAL A 29 12.06 4.20 -9.38
N ASP A 30 12.32 4.86 -10.50
CA ASP A 30 13.26 5.99 -10.57
C ASP A 30 12.80 7.18 -9.73
N ILE A 31 11.51 7.51 -9.75
CA ILE A 31 10.93 8.57 -8.92
C ILE A 31 11.08 8.22 -7.44
N LEU A 32 10.67 7.03 -7.03
CA LEU A 32 10.74 6.60 -5.63
C LEU A 32 12.17 6.55 -5.10
N LYS A 33 13.12 6.12 -5.94
CA LYS A 33 14.55 6.13 -5.62
C LYS A 33 15.06 7.55 -5.38
N LYS A 34 14.66 8.52 -6.21
CA LYS A 34 15.03 9.94 -6.03
C LYS A 34 14.43 10.56 -4.78
N LEU A 35 13.26 10.08 -4.34
CA LEU A 35 12.61 10.48 -3.10
C LEU A 35 13.24 9.84 -1.84
N GLY A 36 14.29 9.03 -2.00
CA GLY A 36 14.99 8.41 -0.88
C GLY A 36 14.30 7.16 -0.33
N LEU A 37 13.44 6.49 -1.12
CA LEU A 37 12.86 5.22 -0.70
C LEU A 37 13.93 4.13 -0.63
N ASP A 38 14.19 3.59 0.57
CA ASP A 38 15.21 2.56 0.77
C ASP A 38 14.85 1.21 0.14
N TYR A 39 13.56 0.83 0.20
CA TYR A 39 13.08 -0.50 -0.23
C TYR A 39 11.72 -0.40 -0.91
N LEU A 40 11.62 -1.00 -2.10
CA LEU A 40 10.37 -1.17 -2.84
C LEU A 40 10.12 -2.67 -3.05
N VAL A 41 8.97 -3.14 -2.60
CA VAL A 41 8.48 -4.50 -2.83
C VAL A 41 7.38 -4.43 -3.88
N ILE A 42 7.63 -5.01 -5.06
CA ILE A 42 6.61 -5.15 -6.11
C ILE A 42 6.13 -6.60 -6.08
N HIS A 43 4.88 -6.79 -5.67
CA HIS A 43 4.26 -8.11 -5.65
C HIS A 43 3.39 -8.32 -6.89
N LYS A 44 3.41 -9.54 -7.44
CA LYS A 44 2.57 -9.88 -8.58
C LYS A 44 1.13 -10.07 -8.13
N PHE A 45 0.23 -9.17 -8.51
CA PHE A 45 -1.19 -9.36 -8.23
C PHE A 45 -1.74 -10.46 -9.14
N SER A 46 -2.32 -11.49 -8.53
CA SER A 46 -2.96 -12.60 -9.24
C SER A 46 -4.39 -12.78 -8.75
N LYS A 47 -5.20 -13.53 -9.51
CA LYS A 47 -6.55 -13.88 -9.09
C LYS A 47 -6.55 -14.73 -7.81
N ASP A 48 -5.58 -15.61 -7.65
CA ASP A 48 -5.40 -16.40 -6.42
C ASP A 48 -5.05 -15.49 -5.24
N PHE A 49 -4.17 -14.51 -5.44
CA PHE A 49 -3.84 -13.51 -4.44
C PHE A 49 -5.08 -12.66 -4.06
N SER A 50 -5.96 -12.37 -5.00
CA SER A 50 -7.21 -11.63 -4.70
C SER A 50 -8.23 -12.42 -3.88
N ASN A 51 -8.05 -13.75 -3.79
CA ASN A 51 -8.94 -14.65 -3.06
C ASN A 51 -8.44 -15.00 -1.65
N ILE A 52 -7.28 -14.48 -1.24
CA ILE A 52 -6.77 -14.71 0.12
C ILE A 52 -7.63 -13.96 1.12
N ASP A 53 -7.92 -14.59 2.25
CA ASP A 53 -8.64 -13.94 3.33
C ASP A 53 -7.76 -12.89 4.03
N ALA A 54 -8.40 -11.93 4.70
CA ALA A 54 -7.74 -10.79 5.32
C ALA A 54 -6.62 -11.19 6.31
N GLU A 55 -6.90 -12.19 7.15
CA GLU A 55 -5.92 -12.68 8.13
C GLU A 55 -4.71 -13.33 7.46
N GLU A 56 -4.92 -14.08 6.38
CA GLU A 56 -3.83 -14.72 5.64
C GLU A 56 -2.95 -13.66 4.95
N PHE A 57 -3.55 -12.60 4.41
CA PHE A 57 -2.80 -11.46 3.91
C PHE A 57 -1.92 -10.83 5.00
N VAL A 58 -2.46 -10.64 6.21
CA VAL A 58 -1.67 -10.08 7.33
C VAL A 58 -0.53 -11.03 7.73
N LYS A 59 -0.78 -12.33 7.82
CA LYS A 59 0.29 -13.31 8.09
C LYS A 59 1.41 -13.22 7.06
N ILE A 60 1.09 -13.08 5.78
CA ILE A 60 2.11 -12.88 4.73
C ILE A 60 2.97 -11.64 5.02
N LEU A 61 2.37 -10.53 5.46
CA LEU A 61 3.13 -9.31 5.81
C LEU A 61 4.06 -9.54 7.00
N ILE A 62 3.60 -10.27 8.01
CA ILE A 62 4.37 -10.50 9.23
C ILE A 62 5.46 -11.53 9.01
N ASP A 63 5.12 -12.68 8.42
CA ASP A 63 6.04 -13.80 8.24
C ASP A 63 7.13 -13.46 7.21
N LYS A 64 6.80 -12.71 6.15
CA LYS A 64 7.77 -12.39 5.09
C LYS A 64 8.52 -11.09 5.32
N LEU A 65 7.89 -10.09 5.94
CA LEU A 65 8.46 -8.74 6.05
C LEU A 65 8.72 -8.31 7.49
N ASN A 66 8.26 -9.08 8.48
CA ASN A 66 8.43 -8.79 9.90
C ASN A 66 8.08 -7.34 10.26
N ILE A 67 6.91 -6.90 9.77
CA ILE A 67 6.48 -5.52 9.93
C ILE A 67 6.26 -5.17 11.40
N LYS A 68 6.74 -4.00 11.81
CA LYS A 68 6.44 -3.41 13.13
C LYS A 68 5.44 -2.27 13.07
N LYS A 69 5.34 -1.63 11.90
CA LYS A 69 4.49 -0.47 11.65
C LYS A 69 4.01 -0.53 10.21
N LEU A 70 2.71 -0.37 10.01
CA LEU A 70 2.04 -0.37 8.73
C LEU A 70 1.32 0.97 8.55
N ILE A 71 1.59 1.64 7.44
CA ILE A 71 0.97 2.93 7.10
C ILE A 71 0.05 2.69 5.91
N VAL A 72 -1.23 3.04 6.05
CA VAL A 72 -2.25 2.86 5.00
C VAL A 72 -3.15 4.10 4.89
N GLY A 73 -3.72 4.33 3.71
CA GLY A 73 -4.73 5.36 3.51
C GLY A 73 -6.08 4.98 4.12
N TYR A 74 -6.89 5.98 4.45
CA TYR A 74 -8.24 5.82 5.01
C TYR A 74 -9.19 4.95 4.15
N ASP A 75 -8.97 4.86 2.84
CA ASP A 75 -9.78 4.10 1.90
C ASP A 75 -9.20 2.69 1.61
N HIS A 76 -8.22 2.27 2.40
CA HIS A 76 -7.55 0.99 2.21
C HIS A 76 -8.51 -0.18 2.47
N ARG A 77 -8.59 -1.09 1.50
CA ARG A 77 -9.36 -2.33 1.58
C ARG A 77 -8.51 -3.48 1.08
N PHE A 78 -8.60 -4.60 1.77
CA PHE A 78 -7.83 -5.80 1.51
C PHE A 78 -8.65 -7.05 1.86
N GLY A 79 -8.04 -8.22 1.70
CA GLY A 79 -8.75 -9.49 1.84
C GLY A 79 -9.65 -9.79 0.65
N LYS A 80 -10.24 -10.99 0.70
CA LYS A 80 -11.08 -11.53 -0.33
C LYS A 80 -12.31 -10.64 -0.51
N ASN A 81 -12.64 -10.31 -1.76
CA ASN A 81 -13.76 -9.40 -2.06
C ASN A 81 -13.67 -8.01 -1.40
N ARG A 82 -12.49 -7.58 -0.94
CA ARG A 82 -12.29 -6.31 -0.22
C ARG A 82 -13.12 -6.24 1.07
N ASP A 83 -13.31 -7.38 1.73
CA ASP A 83 -14.16 -7.51 2.92
C ASP A 83 -13.56 -6.84 4.17
N ALA A 84 -12.24 -6.71 4.25
CA ALA A 84 -11.55 -6.07 5.36
C ALA A 84 -11.17 -4.61 5.10
N ASP A 85 -11.15 -3.85 6.19
CA ASP A 85 -10.79 -2.44 6.26
C ASP A 85 -9.77 -2.14 7.37
N ILE A 86 -9.49 -0.87 7.60
CA ILE A 86 -8.46 -0.48 8.55
C ILE A 86 -8.73 -0.90 10.01
N ASN A 87 -9.99 -1.08 10.39
CA ASN A 87 -10.32 -1.56 11.73
C ASN A 87 -9.86 -3.01 11.90
N ASP A 88 -10.06 -3.86 10.89
CA ASP A 88 -9.52 -5.21 10.86
C ASP A 88 -7.99 -5.19 10.97
N LEU A 89 -7.31 -4.27 10.25
CA LEU A 89 -5.85 -4.11 10.39
C LEU A 89 -5.44 -3.74 11.81
N LYS A 90 -6.16 -2.85 12.48
CA LYS A 90 -5.88 -2.46 13.87
C LYS A 90 -6.08 -3.65 14.81
N GLU A 91 -7.11 -4.46 14.61
CA GLU A 91 -7.34 -5.69 15.37
C GLU A 91 -6.22 -6.72 15.15
N PHE A 92 -5.82 -6.96 13.90
CA PHE A 92 -4.70 -7.81 13.59
C PHE A 92 -3.38 -7.25 14.12
N GLY A 93 -3.21 -5.92 14.11
CA GLY A 93 -2.08 -5.22 14.71
C GLY A 93 -1.93 -5.54 16.20
N ASN A 94 -3.03 -5.47 16.94
CA ASN A 94 -3.09 -5.87 18.35
C ASN A 94 -2.81 -7.36 18.55
N LYS A 95 -3.35 -8.22 17.68
CA LYS A 95 -3.19 -9.68 17.76
C LYS A 95 -1.76 -10.14 17.47
N TYR A 96 -1.11 -9.53 16.49
CA TYR A 96 0.18 -9.99 15.97
C TYR A 96 1.36 -9.06 16.27
N GLY A 97 1.13 -7.93 16.96
CA GLY A 97 2.19 -7.09 17.51
C GLY A 97 2.78 -6.06 16.55
N PHE A 98 1.95 -5.44 15.69
CA PHE A 98 2.37 -4.35 14.82
C PHE A 98 1.43 -3.13 14.94
N GLU A 99 1.98 -1.94 14.73
CA GLU A 99 1.23 -0.68 14.79
C GLU A 99 0.61 -0.36 13.41
N VAL A 100 -0.61 0.16 13.38
CA VAL A 100 -1.28 0.63 12.17
C VAL A 100 -1.49 2.13 12.25
N ILE A 101 -0.95 2.85 11.27
CA ILE A 101 -1.14 4.30 11.10
C ILE A 101 -2.04 4.53 9.91
N GLU A 102 -3.13 5.23 10.16
CA GLU A 102 -4.07 5.71 9.15
C GLU A 102 -3.65 7.10 8.69
N ILE A 103 -3.56 7.28 7.36
CA ILE A 103 -3.42 8.59 6.74
C ILE A 103 -4.78 9.03 6.21
N SER A 104 -5.26 10.20 6.64
CA SER A 104 -6.58 10.70 6.28
C SER A 104 -6.64 11.18 4.83
N ALA A 105 -7.86 11.34 4.31
CA ALA A 105 -8.08 11.92 2.98
C ALA A 105 -7.49 13.33 2.86
N PHE A 106 -7.58 14.11 3.94
CA PHE A 106 -7.07 15.49 4.00
C PHE A 106 -5.54 15.52 3.92
N ASP A 107 -4.88 14.61 4.63
CA ASP A 107 -3.41 14.45 4.53
C ASP A 107 -3.01 14.07 3.09
N ILE A 108 -3.80 13.21 2.43
CA ILE A 108 -3.58 12.83 1.01
C ILE A 108 -3.88 14.00 0.06
N GLU A 109 -4.86 14.84 0.35
CA GLU A 109 -5.19 16.03 -0.44
C GLU A 109 -4.14 17.12 -0.31
N GLU A 110 -3.61 17.35 0.90
CA GLU A 110 -2.48 18.26 1.13
C GLU A 110 -1.23 17.77 0.37
N ILE A 111 -1.04 16.45 0.26
CA ILE A 111 -0.04 15.81 -0.60
C ILE A 111 -0.39 15.91 -2.10
N LYS A 112 -1.65 15.77 -2.50
CA LYS A 112 -2.11 15.82 -3.90
C LYS A 112 -2.08 17.23 -4.49
N ILE A 113 -2.37 18.25 -3.68
CA ILE A 113 -2.40 19.66 -4.12
C ILE A 113 -0.99 20.18 -4.41
N SER A 114 0.08 19.54 -3.89
CA SER A 114 1.47 19.90 -4.21
C SER A 114 2.05 19.17 -5.44
N SER A 115 1.21 18.76 -6.39
CA SER A 115 1.65 18.39 -7.76
C SER A 115 2.29 19.56 -8.55
N THR A 116 2.51 20.70 -7.89
CA THR A 116 3.52 21.69 -8.23
C THR A 116 4.47 21.86 -7.04
N LYS A 117 5.57 21.09 -7.04
CA LYS A 117 6.80 21.30 -6.25
C LYS A 117 6.58 21.58 -4.75
N SER A 118 6.64 20.56 -3.88
CA SER A 118 7.13 20.68 -2.50
C SER A 118 7.47 19.33 -1.87
N GLU A 119 8.55 19.33 -1.08
CA GLU A 119 9.12 18.21 -0.32
C GLU A 119 8.09 17.59 0.64
N VAL A 120 7.84 16.28 0.54
CA VAL A 120 7.13 15.55 1.60
C VAL A 120 8.13 15.26 2.72
N LEU A 121 8.04 16.09 3.75
CA LEU A 121 8.81 16.06 4.99
C LEU A 121 8.35 14.87 5.85
N TYR A 122 9.10 13.77 5.88
CA TYR A 122 8.98 12.80 6.98
C TYR A 122 9.86 13.27 8.15
N LYS A 123 9.21 13.67 9.24
CA LYS A 123 9.87 13.94 10.52
C LYS A 123 10.32 12.60 11.10
N MET A 124 11.62 12.32 11.10
CA MET A 124 12.19 11.31 11.98
C MET A 124 12.57 11.99 13.30
N GLU A 125 11.94 11.59 14.40
CA GLU A 125 12.42 11.95 15.73
C GLU A 125 13.65 11.11 16.06
N LYS A 126 14.78 11.80 16.26
CA LYS A 126 15.39 11.91 17.59
C LYS A 126 15.92 13.32 17.81
#